data_AF-A0A9X0BNJ1-F1
#
_entry.id   AF-A0A9X0BNJ1-F1
#
_cell.length_a   1.000
_cell.length_b   1.000
_cell.length_c   1.000
_cell.angle_alpha   90.00
_cell.angle_beta   90.00
_cell.angle_gamma   90.00
#
_symmetry.space_group_name_H-M   'P 1'
#
loop_
_entity.id
_entity.type
_entity.pdbx_description
1 polymer ?
#
loop_
_entity_poly.entity_id
_entity_poly.type
_entity_poly.pdbx_seq_one_letter_code
_entity_poly.pdbx_strand_id
1 'polypeptide(L)'
;MNSVNVSRTDSPSIMDQGHAKPSYHAIFHAGAEFPRFAISYRWWEDEATAVLWAFNIPAICQVIRYGLFRDENFPRNSLLSRNTDTIDAFLVNLARNEEHQLLGSLSHVQRVEEILRRSRITPFKPVAWMWFPPQPGHGQTVEEVANAIEAESHHQFRKIAFEEIVRASLGYNAPSVEWFLLQHTVLYIYLVDHLRTYPEELPLYLAVQENLRDQSPFARRALIHALRAVNSDAARNLPQSFSPGFSFIAEPVQALFKDQPPSLTTILKILSVLAIRFRRRYVHCARMEWRTPLDTSILFLEDCLNATSPRNLARTMTGTDELDFSGLARQNIITNDVFVQAILTNWHDLIMSVWECCVALPEVVPFLQECTQILLETRDYHSLTAVAIGLQRYNIGNVQSRGLNRPGSGIINIDPVLPPEVNAILNTAQNYASYRQQYQQNPGIPFLIPHLSEYQLHGESAIQDLLGYLHHQLSVEP
;
A
#
# COMPACT_ATOMS: atom_id res chain seq x y z
N MET A 1 -3.83 -66.02 27.80
CA MET A 1 -3.65 -66.73 29.08
C MET A 1 -2.34 -66.28 29.69
N ASN A 2 -2.43 -65.67 30.88
CA ASN A 2 -1.44 -65.45 31.95
C ASN A 2 -0.15 -64.68 31.58
N SER A 3 0.03 -63.41 31.96
CA SER A 3 0.22 -62.80 33.31
C SER A 3 1.50 -63.23 34.03
N VAL A 4 2.34 -62.24 34.38
CA VAL A 4 2.93 -61.91 35.71
C VAL A 4 4.01 -60.83 35.46
N ASN A 5 3.73 -59.56 35.77
CA ASN A 5 3.98 -58.83 37.03
C ASN A 5 5.46 -58.76 37.45
N VAL A 6 6.07 -57.58 37.29
CA VAL A 6 7.21 -57.12 38.09
C VAL A 6 6.84 -55.79 38.71
N SER A 7 6.77 -55.84 40.04
CA SER A 7 6.42 -54.78 40.98
C SER A 7 7.41 -53.62 40.94
N ARG A 8 6.89 -52.39 41.02
CA ARG A 8 7.68 -51.21 41.36
C ARG A 8 7.09 -50.58 42.62
N THR A 9 7.95 -50.51 43.62
CA THR A 9 7.74 -50.06 45.00
C THR A 9 7.37 -48.59 45.13
N ASP A 10 6.53 -48.32 46.13
CA ASP A 10 5.98 -47.04 46.57
C ASP A 10 7.02 -45.99 47.01
N SER A 11 6.66 -44.72 46.74
CA SER A 11 6.60 -43.56 47.69
C SER A 11 7.11 -42.26 47.04
N PRO A 12 6.64 -41.05 47.44
CA PRO A 12 5.32 -40.68 47.95
C PRO A 12 4.68 -39.51 47.15
N SER A 13 3.36 -39.45 47.26
CA SER A 13 2.46 -38.41 46.75
C SER A 13 2.86 -36.99 47.17
N ILE A 14 3.33 -36.19 46.20
CA ILE A 14 3.30 -34.72 46.30
C ILE A 14 1.91 -34.30 45.83
N MET A 15 1.14 -33.73 46.76
CA MET A 15 -0.10 -33.02 46.44
C MET A 15 0.20 -31.92 45.42
N ASP A 16 -0.12 -32.19 44.16
CA ASP A 16 -0.18 -31.20 43.10
C ASP A 16 -1.42 -30.34 43.36
N GLN A 17 -1.23 -29.25 44.11
CA GLN A 17 -2.23 -28.20 44.22
C GLN A 17 -2.39 -27.60 42.83
N GLY A 18 -3.46 -28.02 42.15
CA GLY A 18 -3.84 -27.54 40.84
C GLY A 18 -4.02 -26.02 40.83
N HIS A 19 -2.96 -25.31 40.46
CA HIS A 19 -3.09 -24.02 39.79
C HIS A 19 -3.62 -24.31 38.39
N ALA A 20 -4.94 -24.37 38.26
CA ALA A 20 -5.60 -24.29 36.97
C ALA A 20 -5.13 -22.99 36.30
N LYS A 21 -4.20 -23.09 35.35
CA LYS A 21 -3.86 -21.96 34.48
C LYS A 21 -5.17 -21.44 33.87
N PRO A 22 -5.50 -20.15 34.01
CA PRO A 22 -6.67 -19.62 33.32
C PRO A 22 -6.51 -19.87 31.82
N SER A 23 -7.43 -20.65 31.26
CA SER A 23 -7.50 -20.86 29.81
C SER A 23 -8.11 -19.60 29.21
N TYR A 24 -7.26 -18.74 28.65
CA TYR A 24 -7.73 -17.56 27.92
C TYR A 24 -8.29 -18.00 26.56
N HIS A 25 -9.51 -17.57 26.25
CA HIS A 25 -10.08 -17.75 24.92
C HIS A 25 -9.53 -16.71 23.94
N ALA A 26 -9.32 -17.12 22.69
CA ALA A 26 -8.99 -16.19 21.61
C ALA A 26 -10.17 -15.24 21.38
N ILE A 27 -9.90 -13.93 21.40
CA ILE A 27 -10.93 -12.89 21.23
C ILE A 27 -11.04 -12.40 19.78
N PHE A 28 -10.13 -12.84 18.91
CA PHE A 28 -10.11 -12.52 17.49
C PHE A 28 -10.09 -13.80 16.65
N HIS A 29 -10.83 -13.80 15.56
CA HIS A 29 -10.79 -14.85 14.54
C HIS A 29 -10.75 -14.19 13.16
N ALA A 30 -9.83 -14.63 12.29
CA ALA A 30 -9.66 -14.04 10.96
C ALA A 30 -10.98 -13.98 10.17
N GLY A 31 -11.79 -15.04 10.20
CA GLY A 31 -13.08 -15.07 9.52
C GLY A 31 -14.12 -14.06 10.01
N ALA A 32 -13.95 -13.47 11.21
CA ALA A 32 -14.82 -12.43 11.75
C ALA A 32 -14.25 -11.01 11.55
N GLU A 33 -12.93 -10.88 11.34
CA GLU A 33 -12.27 -9.59 11.15
C GLU A 33 -12.27 -9.09 9.72
N PHE A 34 -12.69 -9.94 8.78
CA PHE A 34 -12.89 -9.58 7.39
C PHE A 34 -14.39 -9.60 7.04
N PRO A 35 -14.87 -8.65 6.23
CA PRO A 35 -16.22 -8.71 5.67
C PRO A 35 -16.42 -10.01 4.91
N ARG A 36 -17.62 -10.58 5.04
CA ARG A 36 -17.97 -11.83 4.35
C ARG A 36 -17.91 -11.65 2.84
N PHE A 37 -17.05 -12.43 2.21
CA PHE A 37 -16.90 -12.46 0.76
C PHE A 37 -17.59 -13.70 0.17
N ALA A 38 -18.88 -13.56 -0.14
CA ALA A 38 -19.68 -14.64 -0.71
C ALA A 38 -19.67 -14.56 -2.24
N ILE A 39 -18.89 -15.44 -2.86
CA ILE A 39 -18.86 -15.64 -4.32
C ILE A 39 -19.08 -17.12 -4.63
N SER A 40 -19.83 -17.40 -5.70
CA SER A 40 -20.12 -18.78 -6.12
C SER A 40 -18.94 -19.45 -6.83
N TYR A 41 -18.07 -18.65 -7.44
CA TYR A 41 -16.98 -19.13 -8.29
C TYR A 41 -15.77 -18.20 -8.23
N ARG A 42 -14.56 -18.78 -8.07
CA ARG A 42 -13.28 -18.06 -8.00
C ARG A 42 -12.60 -18.07 -9.36
N TRP A 43 -13.15 -17.30 -10.29
CA TRP A 43 -12.68 -17.24 -11.68
C TRP A 43 -11.16 -16.96 -11.81
N TRP A 44 -10.58 -16.23 -10.86
CA TRP A 44 -9.16 -15.92 -10.86
C TRP A 44 -8.25 -17.12 -10.59
N GLU A 45 -8.73 -18.20 -9.94
CA GLU A 45 -7.92 -19.41 -9.76
C GLU A 45 -7.65 -20.09 -11.12
N ASP A 46 -8.65 -20.08 -12.01
CA ASP A 46 -8.55 -20.60 -13.38
C ASP A 46 -7.68 -19.69 -14.28
N GLU A 47 -7.86 -18.38 -14.20
CA GLU A 47 -7.00 -17.45 -14.93
C GLU A 47 -5.55 -17.50 -14.44
N ALA A 48 -5.32 -17.65 -13.14
CA ALA A 48 -3.99 -17.80 -12.58
C ALA A 48 -3.30 -19.07 -13.10
N THR A 49 -4.08 -20.14 -13.31
CA THR A 49 -3.61 -21.34 -14.00
C THR A 49 -3.17 -21.01 -15.42
N ALA A 50 -4.01 -20.36 -16.21
CA ALA A 50 -3.66 -19.97 -17.59
C ALA A 50 -2.39 -19.09 -17.64
N VAL A 51 -2.25 -18.14 -16.71
CA VAL A 51 -1.06 -17.27 -16.62
C VAL A 51 0.20 -18.06 -16.28
N LEU A 52 0.15 -19.02 -15.35
CA LEU A 52 1.30 -19.87 -14.99
C LEU A 52 1.84 -20.69 -16.17
N TRP A 53 0.96 -21.02 -17.13
CA TRP A 53 1.31 -21.73 -18.36
C TRP A 53 1.67 -20.79 -19.53
N ALA A 54 1.43 -19.49 -19.41
CA ALA A 54 1.81 -18.50 -20.40
C ALA A 54 3.33 -18.27 -20.43
N PHE A 55 3.80 -17.45 -21.38
CA PHE A 55 5.22 -17.03 -21.48
C PHE A 55 5.46 -15.59 -20.97
N ASN A 56 4.51 -15.05 -20.20
CA ASN A 56 4.60 -13.70 -19.64
C ASN A 56 5.19 -13.75 -18.22
N ILE A 57 6.52 -13.61 -18.14
CA ILE A 57 7.29 -13.68 -16.88
C ILE A 57 6.77 -12.69 -15.82
N PRO A 58 6.58 -11.38 -16.11
CA PRO A 58 6.02 -10.43 -15.14
C PRO A 58 4.66 -10.88 -14.57
N ALA A 59 3.76 -11.36 -15.42
CA ALA A 59 2.44 -11.82 -14.98
C ALA A 59 2.55 -13.08 -14.09
N ILE A 60 3.43 -14.03 -14.44
CA ILE A 60 3.69 -15.20 -13.61
C ILE A 60 4.23 -14.81 -12.24
N CYS A 61 5.18 -13.87 -12.19
CA CYS A 61 5.72 -13.36 -10.93
C CYS A 61 4.62 -12.76 -10.05
N GLN A 62 3.72 -11.96 -10.62
CA GLN A 62 2.59 -11.38 -9.88
C GLN A 62 1.63 -12.45 -9.36
N VAL A 63 1.31 -13.45 -10.17
CA VAL A 63 0.47 -14.60 -9.75
C VAL A 63 1.10 -15.36 -8.58
N ILE A 64 2.40 -15.62 -8.63
CA ILE A 64 3.14 -16.26 -7.53
C ILE A 64 3.17 -15.36 -6.28
N ARG A 65 3.36 -14.05 -6.47
CA ARG A 65 3.49 -13.06 -5.40
C ARG A 65 2.24 -12.96 -4.53
N TYR A 66 1.07 -12.83 -5.16
CA TYR A 66 -0.21 -12.80 -4.44
C TYR A 66 -0.68 -14.20 -4.04
N GLY A 67 -0.35 -15.21 -4.84
CA GLY A 67 -0.57 -16.61 -4.53
C GLY A 67 -2.04 -16.99 -4.34
N LEU A 68 -2.96 -16.39 -5.10
CA LEU A 68 -4.42 -16.57 -4.95
C LEU A 68 -4.90 -17.97 -5.36
N PHE A 69 -4.42 -19.00 -4.65
CA PHE A 69 -4.65 -20.42 -4.87
C PHE A 69 -5.00 -21.10 -3.55
N ARG A 70 -5.86 -22.12 -3.62
CA ARG A 70 -6.12 -22.99 -2.46
C ARG A 70 -4.93 -23.89 -2.12
N ASP A 71 -4.27 -24.42 -3.13
CA ASP A 71 -3.06 -25.23 -2.97
C ASP A 71 -1.81 -24.35 -3.13
N GLU A 72 -1.08 -24.15 -2.03
CA GLU A 72 0.15 -23.37 -2.01
C GLU A 72 1.29 -24.00 -2.83
N ASN A 73 1.19 -25.31 -3.13
CA ASN A 73 2.17 -26.02 -3.96
C ASN A 73 1.86 -25.92 -5.45
N PHE A 74 0.69 -25.37 -5.84
CA PHE A 74 0.26 -25.32 -7.23
C PHE A 74 1.24 -24.58 -8.16
N PRO A 75 1.80 -23.41 -7.81
CA PRO A 75 2.80 -22.75 -8.66
C PRO A 75 4.08 -23.59 -8.82
N ARG A 76 4.51 -24.29 -7.75
CA ARG A 76 5.68 -25.17 -7.81
C ARG A 76 5.45 -26.32 -8.78
N ASN A 77 4.32 -27.02 -8.64
CA ASN A 77 3.98 -28.15 -9.48
C ASN A 77 3.85 -27.72 -10.95
N SER A 78 3.22 -26.57 -11.20
CA SER A 78 3.10 -25.99 -12.53
C SER A 78 4.47 -25.70 -13.15
N LEU A 79 5.38 -25.04 -12.43
CA LEU A 79 6.73 -24.74 -12.92
C LEU A 79 7.58 -26.01 -13.11
N LEU A 80 7.52 -26.97 -12.19
CA LEU A 80 8.25 -28.25 -12.32
C LEU A 80 7.85 -29.02 -13.58
N SER A 81 6.59 -28.90 -14.01
CA SER A 81 6.09 -29.56 -15.21
C SER A 81 6.48 -28.87 -16.53
N ARG A 82 7.08 -27.66 -16.47
CA ARG A 82 7.62 -26.98 -17.65
C ARG A 82 8.97 -27.56 -18.05
N ASN A 83 9.32 -27.43 -19.34
CA ASN A 83 10.62 -27.87 -19.83
C ASN A 83 11.76 -27.01 -19.26
N THR A 84 12.97 -27.56 -19.27
CA THR A 84 14.17 -26.94 -18.73
C THR A 84 14.47 -25.59 -19.40
N ASP A 85 14.36 -25.51 -20.73
CA ASP A 85 14.68 -24.29 -21.49
C ASP A 85 13.80 -23.10 -21.07
N THR A 86 12.52 -23.34 -20.80
CA THR A 86 11.59 -22.29 -20.35
C THR A 86 11.94 -21.82 -18.95
N ILE A 87 12.27 -22.74 -18.04
CA ILE A 87 12.68 -22.42 -16.67
C ILE A 87 14.00 -21.66 -16.67
N ASP A 88 14.93 -22.02 -17.54
CA ASP A 88 16.21 -21.33 -17.69
C ASP A 88 16.02 -19.91 -18.22
N ALA A 89 15.20 -19.72 -19.27
CA ALA A 89 14.88 -18.39 -19.79
C ALA A 89 14.18 -17.50 -18.75
N PHE A 90 13.28 -18.08 -17.95
CA PHE A 90 12.61 -17.38 -16.86
C PHE A 90 13.63 -16.94 -15.81
N LEU A 91 14.45 -17.88 -15.31
CA LEU A 91 15.42 -17.57 -14.26
C LEU A 91 16.45 -16.53 -14.71
N VAL A 92 16.90 -16.59 -15.97
CA VAL A 92 17.76 -15.57 -16.59
C VAL A 92 17.11 -14.18 -16.59
N ASN A 93 15.82 -14.08 -16.90
CA ASN A 93 15.11 -12.80 -16.88
C ASN A 93 14.99 -12.20 -15.46
N LEU A 94 14.91 -13.05 -14.43
CA LEU A 94 14.89 -12.63 -13.02
C LEU A 94 16.27 -12.38 -12.41
N ALA A 95 17.33 -12.81 -13.09
CA ALA A 95 18.69 -12.75 -12.59
C ALA A 95 19.35 -11.40 -12.87
N ARG A 96 20.25 -10.98 -11.98
CA ARG A 96 21.20 -9.91 -12.33
C ARG A 96 22.30 -10.47 -13.22
N ASN A 97 22.85 -9.67 -14.14
CA ASN A 97 23.91 -10.08 -15.07
C ASN A 97 25.07 -10.83 -14.38
N GLU A 98 25.46 -10.38 -13.18
CA GLU A 98 26.54 -10.97 -12.38
C GLU A 98 26.21 -12.36 -11.80
N GLU A 99 24.93 -12.71 -11.67
CA GLU A 99 24.45 -13.96 -11.05
C GLU A 99 24.34 -15.10 -12.07
N HIS A 100 24.39 -14.81 -13.38
CA HIS A 100 24.09 -15.79 -14.43
C HIS A 100 25.04 -17.01 -14.38
N GLN A 101 26.31 -16.80 -14.03
CA GLN A 101 27.28 -17.89 -13.90
C GLN A 101 26.97 -18.84 -12.73
N LEU A 102 26.39 -18.31 -11.64
CA LEU A 102 26.04 -19.09 -10.45
C LEU A 102 24.77 -19.92 -10.65
N LEU A 103 23.86 -19.45 -11.51
CA LEU A 103 22.57 -20.09 -11.75
C LEU A 103 22.66 -21.29 -12.72
N GLY A 104 23.71 -21.35 -13.55
CA GLY A 104 23.92 -22.43 -14.51
C GLY A 104 24.13 -23.82 -13.88
N SER A 105 24.64 -23.90 -12.66
CA SER A 105 24.93 -25.16 -11.95
C SER A 105 23.73 -25.79 -11.23
N LEU A 106 22.59 -25.08 -11.17
CA LEU A 106 21.40 -25.53 -10.46
C LEU A 106 20.69 -26.66 -11.23
N SER A 107 20.16 -27.65 -10.51
CA SER A 107 19.22 -28.62 -11.08
C SER A 107 17.87 -27.96 -11.42
N HIS A 108 17.06 -28.59 -12.27
CA HIS A 108 15.72 -28.09 -12.64
C HIS A 108 14.87 -27.69 -11.42
N VAL A 109 14.85 -28.55 -10.40
CA VAL A 109 14.10 -28.31 -9.14
C VAL A 109 14.64 -27.08 -8.41
N GLN A 110 15.97 -26.94 -8.32
CA GLN A 110 16.58 -25.79 -7.65
C GLN A 110 16.32 -24.47 -8.39
N ARG A 111 16.26 -24.50 -9.74
CA ARG A 111 15.89 -23.34 -10.54
C ARG A 111 14.44 -22.92 -10.29
N VAL A 112 13.53 -23.88 -10.20
CA VAL A 112 12.12 -23.61 -9.85
C VAL A 112 12.01 -22.98 -8.45
N GLU A 113 12.70 -23.52 -7.44
CA GLU A 113 12.68 -22.93 -6.10
C GLU A 113 13.26 -21.51 -6.08
N GLU A 114 14.28 -21.22 -6.89
CA GLU A 114 14.83 -19.87 -7.01
C GLU A 114 13.86 -18.89 -7.68
N ILE A 115 13.13 -19.31 -8.72
CA ILE A 115 12.04 -18.52 -9.32
C ILE A 115 10.97 -18.22 -8.27
N LEU A 116 10.52 -19.23 -7.52
CA LEU A 116 9.52 -19.06 -6.46
C LEU A 116 10.02 -18.10 -5.38
N ARG A 117 11.26 -18.24 -4.93
CA ARG A 117 11.87 -17.39 -3.91
C ARG A 117 11.95 -15.92 -4.34
N ARG A 118 12.27 -15.66 -5.61
CA ARG A 118 12.36 -14.29 -6.17
C ARG A 118 11.00 -13.66 -6.45
N SER A 119 9.99 -14.49 -6.74
CA SER A 119 8.65 -14.03 -7.10
C SER A 119 7.73 -13.85 -5.89
N ARG A 120 7.98 -14.56 -4.78
CA ARG A 120 7.19 -14.46 -3.54
C ARG A 120 7.52 -13.18 -2.78
N ILE A 121 6.57 -12.76 -1.93
CA ILE A 121 6.81 -11.74 -0.93
C ILE A 121 7.88 -12.19 0.07
N THR A 122 8.56 -11.22 0.69
CA THR A 122 9.53 -11.50 1.76
C THR A 122 8.88 -12.32 2.87
N PRO A 123 9.52 -13.40 3.35
CA PRO A 123 8.99 -14.20 4.44
C PRO A 123 8.65 -13.36 5.66
N PHE A 124 7.46 -13.58 6.21
CA PHE A 124 7.00 -12.92 7.43
C PHE A 124 7.93 -13.24 8.60
N LYS A 125 8.28 -12.22 9.38
CA LYS A 125 9.08 -12.33 10.60
C LYS A 125 8.22 -11.90 11.78
N PRO A 126 7.68 -12.85 12.57
CA PRO A 126 6.83 -12.51 13.71
C PRO A 126 7.61 -11.72 14.76
N VAL A 127 6.97 -10.69 15.30
CA VAL A 127 7.46 -9.90 16.43
C VAL A 127 6.42 -9.99 17.54
N ALA A 128 6.87 -10.18 18.77
CA ALA A 128 5.97 -10.23 19.92
C ALA A 128 5.46 -8.83 20.28
N TRP A 129 4.32 -8.78 20.95
CA TRP A 129 3.79 -7.57 21.58
C TRP A 129 4.76 -7.08 22.66
N MET A 130 5.16 -5.81 22.59
CA MET A 130 6.20 -5.26 23.48
C MET A 130 5.71 -4.25 24.52
N TRP A 131 4.46 -3.79 24.41
CA TRP A 131 3.89 -2.84 25.36
C TRP A 131 3.23 -3.54 26.55
N PHE A 132 3.45 -3.03 27.76
CA PHE A 132 2.85 -3.57 28.98
C PHE A 132 2.15 -2.46 29.77
N PRO A 133 1.04 -2.80 30.46
CA PRO A 133 0.42 -1.90 31.42
C PRO A 133 1.45 -1.33 32.42
N PRO A 134 1.49 -0.01 32.65
CA PRO A 134 2.36 0.61 33.65
C PRO A 134 1.94 0.18 35.06
N GLN A 135 2.86 0.24 36.03
CA GLN A 135 2.50 0.07 37.44
C GLN A 135 1.63 1.22 37.95
N PRO A 136 0.72 0.96 38.92
CA PRO A 136 -0.11 2.01 39.50
C PRO A 136 0.70 3.12 40.14
N GLY A 137 0.19 4.35 40.03
CA GLY A 137 0.81 5.54 40.61
C GLY A 137 1.87 6.21 39.73
N HIS A 138 2.13 5.73 38.51
CA HIS A 138 3.08 6.34 37.57
C HIS A 138 2.62 7.65 36.91
N GLY A 139 1.48 8.23 37.31
CA GLY A 139 1.04 9.55 36.85
C GLY A 139 0.81 9.68 35.34
N GLN A 140 0.70 8.55 34.62
CA GLN A 140 0.46 8.56 33.18
C GLN A 140 -0.94 9.07 32.88
N THR A 141 -1.05 9.90 31.86
CA THR A 141 -2.34 10.41 31.39
C THR A 141 -3.10 9.36 30.58
N VAL A 142 -4.41 9.52 30.46
CA VAL A 142 -5.26 8.64 29.65
C VAL A 142 -4.78 8.65 28.19
N GLU A 143 -4.36 9.82 27.68
CA GLU A 143 -3.84 10.00 26.34
C GLU A 143 -2.53 9.26 26.11
N GLU A 144 -1.61 9.30 27.08
CA GLU A 144 -0.31 8.62 26.98
C GLU A 144 -0.48 7.10 26.85
N VAL A 145 -1.35 6.51 27.69
CA VAL A 145 -1.63 5.07 27.64
C VAL A 145 -2.31 4.68 26.32
N ALA A 146 -3.32 5.46 25.88
CA ALA A 146 -4.00 5.21 24.62
C ALA A 146 -3.04 5.27 23.42
N ASN A 147 -2.19 6.31 23.36
CA ASN A 147 -1.22 6.50 22.29
C ASN A 147 -0.14 5.39 22.29
N ALA A 148 0.31 4.93 23.46
CA ALA A 148 1.28 3.84 23.53
C ALA A 148 0.69 2.51 23.02
N ILE A 149 -0.56 2.22 23.36
CA ILE A 149 -1.31 1.05 22.84
C ILE A 149 -1.52 1.17 21.32
N GLU A 150 -1.91 2.34 20.83
CA GLU A 150 -2.07 2.60 19.39
C GLU A 150 -0.76 2.44 18.64
N ALA A 151 0.33 2.98 19.16
CA ALA A 151 1.65 2.90 18.53
C ALA A 151 2.12 1.45 18.40
N GLU A 152 1.92 0.63 19.43
CA GLU A 152 2.24 -0.80 19.38
C GLU A 152 1.31 -1.55 18.41
N SER A 153 0.00 -1.26 18.43
CA SER A 153 -0.95 -1.83 17.47
C SER A 153 -0.59 -1.50 16.02
N HIS A 154 -0.20 -0.24 15.75
CA HIS A 154 0.29 0.18 14.44
C HIS A 154 1.62 -0.49 14.11
N HIS A 155 2.54 -0.64 15.07
CA HIS A 155 3.79 -1.36 14.88
C HIS A 155 3.57 -2.79 14.39
N GLN A 156 2.61 -3.51 15.00
CA GLN A 156 2.23 -4.86 14.58
C GLN A 156 1.59 -4.85 13.18
N PHE A 157 0.72 -3.88 12.90
CA PHE A 157 0.06 -3.74 11.58
C PHE A 157 1.06 -3.50 10.44
N ARG A 158 2.11 -2.70 10.68
CA ARG A 158 3.18 -2.43 9.71
C ARG A 158 3.96 -3.68 9.26
N LYS A 159 3.81 -4.81 9.95
CA LYS A 159 4.45 -6.09 9.59
C LYS A 159 3.63 -6.90 8.59
N ILE A 160 2.36 -6.56 8.38
CA ILE A 160 1.50 -7.27 7.44
C ILE A 160 1.77 -6.73 6.04
N ALA A 161 2.13 -7.62 5.13
CA ALA A 161 2.26 -7.27 3.72
C ALA A 161 0.86 -7.04 3.11
N PHE A 162 0.75 -6.13 2.14
CA PHE A 162 -0.52 -5.86 1.48
C PHE A 162 -1.08 -7.13 0.82
N GLU A 163 -0.20 -7.94 0.21
CA GLU A 163 -0.52 -9.20 -0.43
C GLU A 163 -1.21 -10.19 0.52
N GLU A 164 -0.80 -10.22 1.80
CA GLU A 164 -1.41 -11.07 2.83
C GLU A 164 -2.80 -10.57 3.22
N ILE A 165 -3.01 -9.25 3.26
CA ILE A 165 -4.35 -8.67 3.48
C ILE A 165 -5.26 -8.99 2.29
N VAL A 166 -4.76 -8.94 1.06
CA VAL A 166 -5.52 -9.33 -0.15
C VAL A 166 -5.92 -10.80 -0.07
N ARG A 167 -4.97 -11.69 0.24
CA ARG A 167 -5.25 -13.12 0.45
C ARG A 167 -6.34 -13.34 1.48
N ALA A 168 -6.20 -12.74 2.66
CA ALA A 168 -7.19 -12.85 3.74
C ALA A 168 -8.57 -12.30 3.32
N SER A 169 -8.59 -11.18 2.59
CA SER A 169 -9.82 -10.55 2.09
C SER A 169 -10.61 -11.43 1.13
N LEU A 170 -9.93 -12.30 0.39
CA LEU A 170 -10.53 -13.27 -0.52
C LEU A 170 -10.76 -14.65 0.11
N GLY A 171 -10.48 -14.78 1.42
CA GLY A 171 -10.70 -15.99 2.21
C GLY A 171 -9.61 -17.05 2.09
N TYR A 172 -8.38 -16.67 1.74
CA TYR A 172 -7.20 -17.53 1.82
C TYR A 172 -6.51 -17.39 3.18
N ASN A 173 -5.71 -18.39 3.53
CA ASN A 173 -4.85 -18.32 4.71
C ASN A 173 -3.77 -17.23 4.52
N ALA A 174 -3.56 -16.45 5.58
CA ALA A 174 -2.60 -15.34 5.66
C ALA A 174 -1.95 -15.32 7.06
N PRO A 175 -0.84 -16.05 7.27
CA PRO A 175 -0.21 -16.21 8.58
C PRO A 175 0.15 -14.90 9.28
N SER A 176 0.52 -13.86 8.51
CA SER A 176 0.87 -12.55 9.09
C SER A 176 -0.33 -11.82 9.69
N VAL A 177 -1.52 -12.00 9.09
CA VAL A 177 -2.80 -11.47 9.60
C VAL A 177 -3.22 -12.23 10.86
N GLU A 178 -3.11 -13.55 10.86
CA GLU A 178 -3.41 -14.37 12.05
C GLU A 178 -2.49 -14.00 13.21
N TRP A 179 -1.19 -13.80 12.95
CA TRP A 179 -0.25 -13.35 13.97
C TRP A 179 -0.62 -11.98 14.54
N PHE A 180 -0.99 -11.02 13.69
CA PHE A 180 -1.43 -9.69 14.14
C PHE A 180 -2.64 -9.78 15.09
N LEU A 181 -3.62 -10.62 14.77
CA LEU A 181 -4.80 -10.85 15.63
C LEU A 181 -4.42 -11.55 16.94
N LEU A 182 -3.46 -12.48 16.89
CA LEU A 182 -2.91 -13.11 18.08
C LEU A 182 -2.23 -12.09 19.00
N GLN A 183 -1.48 -11.13 18.46
CA GLN A 183 -0.86 -10.08 19.29
C GLN A 183 -1.88 -9.20 20.02
N HIS A 184 -3.04 -8.94 19.41
CA HIS A 184 -4.12 -8.23 20.10
C HIS A 184 -4.82 -9.10 21.17
N THR A 185 -4.79 -10.43 21.01
CA THR A 185 -5.19 -11.36 22.07
C THR A 185 -4.19 -11.34 23.23
N VAL A 186 -2.88 -11.21 22.95
CA VAL A 186 -1.85 -11.03 23.99
C VAL A 186 -2.07 -9.74 24.78
N LEU A 187 -2.35 -8.61 24.11
CA LEU A 187 -2.74 -7.37 24.78
C LEU A 187 -3.92 -7.58 25.74
N TYR A 188 -4.96 -8.28 25.29
CA TYR A 188 -6.10 -8.64 26.14
C TYR A 188 -5.68 -9.41 27.40
N ILE A 189 -4.81 -10.41 27.26
CA ILE A 189 -4.32 -11.20 28.41
C ILE A 189 -3.58 -10.31 29.41
N TYR A 190 -2.65 -9.47 28.94
CA TYR A 190 -1.92 -8.54 29.81
C TYR A 190 -2.84 -7.58 30.54
N LEU A 191 -3.85 -7.04 29.86
CA LEU A 191 -4.82 -6.14 30.49
C LEU A 191 -5.71 -6.85 31.52
N VAL A 192 -6.13 -8.09 31.26
CA VAL A 192 -6.91 -8.87 32.24
C VAL A 192 -6.09 -9.15 33.49
N ASP A 193 -4.85 -9.61 33.34
CA ASP A 193 -3.97 -9.92 34.46
C ASP A 193 -3.67 -8.66 35.28
N HIS A 194 -3.42 -7.54 34.60
CA HIS A 194 -3.17 -6.25 35.21
C HIS A 194 -4.39 -5.75 36.00
N LEU A 195 -5.57 -5.71 35.39
CA LEU A 195 -6.80 -5.21 36.02
C LEU A 195 -7.32 -6.11 37.15
N ARG A 196 -7.01 -7.41 37.12
CA ARG A 196 -7.27 -8.31 38.26
C ARG A 196 -6.35 -8.02 39.43
N THR A 197 -5.11 -7.64 39.15
CA THR A 197 -4.10 -7.32 40.17
C THR A 197 -4.33 -5.91 40.75
N TYR A 198 -4.77 -4.96 39.93
CA TYR A 198 -4.98 -3.55 40.27
C TYR A 198 -6.38 -3.06 39.89
N PRO A 199 -7.45 -3.48 40.60
CA PRO A 199 -8.83 -3.09 40.28
C PRO A 199 -9.08 -1.58 40.35
N GLU A 200 -8.27 -0.83 41.10
CA GLU A 200 -8.33 0.62 41.23
C GLU A 200 -8.04 1.37 39.92
N GLU A 201 -7.36 0.72 38.96
CA GLU A 201 -7.08 1.31 37.65
C GLU A 201 -8.22 1.16 36.63
N LEU A 202 -9.30 0.47 37.00
CA LEU A 202 -10.45 0.28 36.11
C LEU A 202 -11.00 1.60 35.52
N PRO A 203 -11.13 2.71 36.29
CA PRO A 203 -11.57 3.99 35.74
C PRO A 203 -10.62 4.57 34.67
N LEU A 204 -9.31 4.39 34.84
CA LEU A 204 -8.31 4.82 33.87
C LEU A 204 -8.54 4.10 32.54
N TYR A 205 -8.63 2.78 32.56
CA TYR A 205 -8.81 1.97 31.35
C TYR A 205 -10.19 2.12 30.71
N LEU A 206 -11.22 2.47 31.47
CA LEU A 206 -12.52 2.91 30.93
C LEU A 206 -12.43 4.23 30.16
N ALA A 207 -11.56 5.15 30.58
CA ALA A 207 -11.29 6.37 29.84
C ALA A 207 -10.38 6.11 28.61
N VAL A 208 -9.38 5.23 28.75
CA VAL A 208 -8.48 4.84 27.65
C VAL A 208 -9.25 4.24 26.48
N GLN A 209 -10.26 3.40 26.72
CA GLN A 209 -11.04 2.82 25.62
C GLN A 209 -11.86 3.86 24.85
N GLU A 210 -12.29 4.96 25.49
CA GLU A 210 -12.95 6.07 24.80
C GLU A 210 -11.95 6.84 23.93
N ASN A 211 -10.74 7.11 24.43
CA ASN A 211 -9.69 7.74 23.61
C ASN A 211 -9.26 6.86 22.42
N LEU A 212 -9.30 5.53 22.57
CA LEU A 212 -9.05 4.60 21.46
C LEU A 212 -10.20 4.53 20.43
N ARG A 213 -11.35 5.20 20.67
CA ARG A 213 -12.50 5.16 19.76
C ARG A 213 -12.14 5.55 18.33
N ASP A 214 -11.33 6.57 18.16
CA ASP A 214 -10.91 7.06 16.83
C ASP A 214 -9.53 6.55 16.41
N GLN A 215 -9.00 5.58 17.16
CA GLN A 215 -7.69 4.96 16.95
C GLN A 215 -7.86 3.48 16.56
N SER A 216 -6.98 2.59 17.05
CA SER A 216 -6.95 1.18 16.65
C SER A 216 -8.24 0.42 17.05
N PRO A 217 -9.02 -0.09 16.08
CA PRO A 217 -10.23 -0.86 16.36
C PRO A 217 -9.91 -2.21 17.02
N PHE A 218 -8.72 -2.76 16.75
CA PHE A 218 -8.26 -4.02 17.33
C PHE A 218 -7.85 -3.83 18.79
N ALA A 219 -7.06 -2.79 19.09
CA ALA A 219 -6.63 -2.53 20.45
C ALA A 219 -7.80 -2.13 21.36
N ARG A 220 -8.71 -1.28 20.85
CA ARG A 220 -9.95 -0.93 21.56
C ARG A 220 -10.78 -2.16 21.89
N ARG A 221 -10.93 -3.08 20.93
CA ARG A 221 -11.69 -4.33 21.13
C ARG A 221 -11.02 -5.21 22.18
N ALA A 222 -9.70 -5.40 22.13
CA ALA A 222 -8.96 -6.13 23.15
C ALA A 222 -9.18 -5.56 24.56
N LEU A 223 -9.13 -4.23 24.69
CA LEU A 223 -9.38 -3.54 25.94
C LEU A 223 -10.82 -3.70 26.44
N ILE A 224 -11.82 -3.57 25.55
CA ILE A 224 -13.23 -3.80 25.91
C ILE A 224 -13.44 -5.24 26.41
N HIS A 225 -12.84 -6.24 25.75
CA HIS A 225 -12.93 -7.63 26.23
C HIS A 225 -12.25 -7.80 27.59
N ALA A 226 -11.11 -7.14 27.83
CA ALA A 226 -10.42 -7.21 29.13
C ALA A 226 -11.28 -6.61 30.25
N LEU A 227 -11.85 -5.42 30.01
CA LEU A 227 -12.76 -4.75 30.95
C LEU A 227 -13.97 -5.62 31.30
N ARG A 228 -14.57 -6.30 30.31
CA ARG A 228 -15.69 -7.23 30.53
C ARG A 228 -15.31 -8.45 31.36
N ALA A 229 -14.11 -8.98 31.14
CA ALA A 229 -13.64 -10.16 31.84
C ALA A 229 -13.36 -9.91 33.33
N VAL A 230 -13.09 -8.65 33.71
CA VAL A 230 -12.80 -8.24 35.10
C VAL A 230 -14.02 -7.59 35.77
N ASN A 231 -14.89 -6.90 35.03
CA ASN A 231 -16.08 -6.26 35.57
C ASN A 231 -17.31 -6.46 34.65
N SER A 232 -18.18 -7.39 35.05
CA SER A 232 -19.41 -7.71 34.33
C SER A 232 -20.47 -6.60 34.38
N ASP A 233 -20.44 -5.71 35.38
CA ASP A 233 -21.38 -4.59 35.46
C ASP A 233 -20.97 -3.44 34.54
N ALA A 234 -19.67 -3.16 34.42
CA ALA A 234 -19.13 -2.24 33.42
C ALA A 234 -19.43 -2.69 31.97
N ALA A 235 -19.59 -4.00 31.75
CA ALA A 235 -19.89 -4.58 30.44
C ALA A 235 -21.21 -4.08 29.82
N ARG A 236 -22.20 -3.66 30.64
CA ARG A 236 -23.52 -3.23 30.15
C ARG A 236 -23.47 -1.97 29.30
N ASN A 237 -22.50 -1.09 29.56
CA ASN A 237 -22.32 0.19 28.86
C ASN A 237 -21.35 0.09 27.68
N LEU A 238 -20.69 -1.06 27.47
CA LEU A 238 -19.67 -1.24 26.43
C LEU A 238 -20.25 -1.83 25.12
N PRO A 239 -19.76 -1.45 23.93
CA PRO A 239 -20.28 -1.90 22.63
C PRO A 239 -20.29 -3.42 22.45
N GLN A 240 -21.47 -4.04 22.27
CA GLN A 240 -21.62 -5.51 22.25
C GLN A 240 -21.17 -6.17 20.94
N SER A 241 -21.26 -5.45 19.83
CA SER A 241 -20.85 -5.93 18.50
C SER A 241 -19.83 -4.98 17.90
N PHE A 242 -18.92 -5.54 17.10
CA PHE A 242 -17.93 -4.78 16.36
C PHE A 242 -18.05 -5.08 14.87
N SER A 243 -17.81 -4.07 14.04
CA SER A 243 -17.59 -4.27 12.61
C SER A 243 -16.26 -5.01 12.38
N PRO A 244 -16.11 -5.72 11.26
CA PRO A 244 -14.83 -6.34 10.90
C PRO A 244 -13.69 -5.32 10.93
N GLY A 245 -12.61 -5.61 11.66
CA GLY A 245 -11.51 -4.65 11.83
C GLY A 245 -10.76 -4.30 10.55
N PHE A 246 -10.75 -5.19 9.54
CA PHE A 246 -10.10 -4.98 8.26
C PHE A 246 -11.02 -4.41 7.16
N SER A 247 -12.29 -4.09 7.45
CA SER A 247 -13.26 -3.59 6.45
C SER A 247 -12.70 -2.47 5.56
N PHE A 248 -11.95 -1.53 6.15
CA PHE A 248 -11.40 -0.37 5.44
C PHE A 248 -10.44 -0.73 4.30
N ILE A 249 -9.82 -1.91 4.29
CA ILE A 249 -8.99 -2.41 3.17
C ILE A 249 -9.68 -3.57 2.44
N ALA A 250 -10.30 -4.46 3.19
CA ALA A 250 -10.89 -5.68 2.65
C ALA A 250 -12.08 -5.40 1.73
N GLU A 251 -12.95 -4.44 2.07
CA GLU A 251 -14.12 -4.13 1.23
C GLU A 251 -13.71 -3.56 -0.13
N PRO A 252 -12.81 -2.55 -0.21
CA PRO A 252 -12.30 -2.08 -1.50
C PRO A 252 -11.59 -3.18 -2.30
N VAL A 253 -10.77 -4.03 -1.66
CA VAL A 253 -10.10 -5.14 -2.35
C VAL A 253 -11.11 -6.15 -2.89
N GLN A 254 -12.11 -6.53 -2.10
CA GLN A 254 -13.15 -7.46 -2.52
C GLN A 254 -13.97 -6.92 -3.69
N ALA A 255 -14.22 -5.60 -3.75
CA ALA A 255 -14.96 -4.97 -4.84
C ALA A 255 -14.28 -5.22 -6.20
N LEU A 256 -12.94 -5.18 -6.26
CA LEU A 256 -12.17 -5.45 -7.49
C LEU A 256 -12.43 -6.84 -8.10
N PHE A 257 -12.91 -7.81 -7.31
CA PHE A 257 -13.16 -9.18 -7.76
C PHE A 257 -14.64 -9.53 -7.95
N LYS A 258 -15.57 -8.63 -7.60
CA LYS A 258 -17.04 -8.86 -7.66
C LYS A 258 -17.64 -8.51 -9.01
N ASP A 259 -17.29 -7.34 -9.55
CA ASP A 259 -17.87 -6.79 -10.76
C ASP A 259 -17.12 -7.35 -11.97
N GLN A 260 -17.83 -7.73 -13.06
CA GLN A 260 -17.27 -8.41 -14.26
C GLN A 260 -15.86 -7.91 -14.59
N PRO A 261 -14.83 -8.63 -14.14
CA PRO A 261 -13.57 -7.96 -13.91
C PRO A 261 -12.76 -7.91 -15.20
N PRO A 262 -11.87 -6.92 -15.35
CA PRO A 262 -10.79 -7.04 -16.31
C PRO A 262 -9.97 -8.30 -15.99
N SER A 263 -9.21 -8.83 -16.95
CA SER A 263 -8.39 -10.03 -16.75
C SER A 263 -7.61 -10.00 -15.44
N LEU A 264 -7.31 -11.16 -14.85
CA LEU A 264 -6.52 -11.29 -13.63
C LEU A 264 -5.21 -10.49 -13.72
N THR A 265 -4.56 -10.50 -14.88
CA THR A 265 -3.33 -9.73 -15.10
C THR A 265 -3.53 -8.24 -14.84
N THR A 266 -4.66 -7.67 -15.25
CA THR A 266 -5.02 -6.27 -14.97
C THR A 266 -5.23 -6.07 -13.47
N ILE A 267 -6.01 -6.94 -12.81
CA ILE A 267 -6.22 -6.82 -11.35
C ILE A 267 -4.89 -6.94 -10.58
N LEU A 268 -3.98 -7.82 -10.97
CA LEU A 268 -2.69 -7.94 -10.30
C LEU A 268 -1.79 -6.72 -10.51
N LYS A 269 -1.89 -6.02 -11.65
CA LYS A 269 -1.26 -4.72 -11.85
C LYS A 269 -1.86 -3.66 -10.94
N ILE A 270 -3.19 -3.60 -10.84
CA ILE A 270 -3.92 -2.71 -9.93
C ILE A 270 -3.48 -2.94 -8.50
N LEU A 271 -3.50 -4.19 -8.03
CA LEU A 271 -3.07 -4.55 -6.68
C LEU A 271 -1.59 -4.17 -6.45
N SER A 272 -0.71 -4.32 -7.45
CA SER A 272 0.68 -3.88 -7.34
C SER A 272 0.81 -2.37 -7.07
N VAL A 273 0.00 -1.54 -7.73
CA VAL A 273 -0.07 -0.09 -7.46
C VAL A 273 -0.66 0.18 -6.07
N LEU A 274 -1.75 -0.50 -5.72
CA LEU A 274 -2.37 -0.38 -4.41
C LEU A 274 -1.46 -0.82 -3.27
N ALA A 275 -0.52 -1.74 -3.49
CA ALA A 275 0.48 -2.13 -2.51
C ALA A 275 1.41 -0.94 -2.15
N ILE A 276 1.76 -0.10 -3.13
CA ILE A 276 2.56 1.11 -2.90
C ILE A 276 1.75 2.15 -2.15
N ARG A 277 0.50 2.36 -2.56
CA ARG A 277 -0.44 3.25 -1.90
C ARG A 277 -0.71 2.84 -0.44
N PHE A 278 -0.92 1.55 -0.21
CA PHE A 278 -1.11 0.97 1.12
C PHE A 278 0.09 1.28 2.02
N ARG A 279 1.32 1.07 1.52
CA ARG A 279 2.53 1.38 2.29
C ARG A 279 2.62 2.86 2.62
N ARG A 280 2.39 3.75 1.64
CA ARG A 280 2.39 5.21 1.86
C ARG A 280 1.36 5.61 2.91
N ARG A 281 0.13 5.13 2.78
CA ARG A 281 -1.02 5.58 3.57
C ARG A 281 -1.07 5.00 4.97
N TYR A 282 -0.69 3.74 5.14
CA TYR A 282 -0.93 2.98 6.37
C TYR A 282 0.33 2.43 7.02
N VAL A 283 1.46 2.33 6.32
CA VAL A 283 2.70 1.78 6.90
C VAL A 283 3.71 2.88 7.23
N HIS A 284 3.90 3.83 6.31
CA HIS A 284 4.87 4.91 6.42
C HIS A 284 4.26 6.24 6.91
N CYS A 285 3.07 6.17 7.50
CA CYS A 285 2.43 7.33 8.13
C CYS A 285 2.87 7.49 9.59
N ALA A 286 2.91 8.74 10.05
CA ALA A 286 3.22 9.05 11.45
C ALA A 286 2.08 8.62 12.38
N ARG A 287 0.83 8.79 11.95
CA ARG A 287 -0.38 8.39 12.66
C ARG A 287 -1.27 7.55 11.76
N MET A 288 -1.74 6.41 12.28
CA MET A 288 -2.59 5.51 11.52
C MET A 288 -4.05 6.00 11.48
N GLU A 289 -4.65 5.98 10.29
CA GLU A 289 -6.06 6.31 10.09
C GLU A 289 -6.87 5.04 9.78
N TRP A 290 -7.24 4.32 10.83
CA TRP A 290 -7.94 3.02 10.75
C TRP A 290 -9.34 3.07 10.12
N ARG A 291 -9.92 4.27 9.97
CA ARG A 291 -11.28 4.48 9.48
C ARG A 291 -11.33 4.91 8.03
N THR A 292 -10.21 5.34 7.45
CA THR A 292 -10.17 5.83 6.09
C THR A 292 -10.00 4.64 5.13
N PRO A 293 -10.99 4.35 4.27
CA PRO A 293 -10.91 3.23 3.34
C PRO A 293 -9.72 3.35 2.38
N LEU A 294 -9.21 2.21 1.93
CA LEU A 294 -8.21 2.17 0.88
C LEU A 294 -8.85 2.70 -0.39
N ASP A 295 -8.34 3.85 -0.85
CA ASP A 295 -8.70 4.38 -2.15
C ASP A 295 -8.20 3.44 -3.26
N THR A 296 -9.15 2.88 -4.00
CA THR A 296 -8.91 1.98 -5.14
C THR A 296 -8.98 2.69 -6.48
N SER A 297 -9.15 4.02 -6.49
CA SER A 297 -9.10 4.83 -7.71
C SER A 297 -7.77 4.67 -8.43
N ILE A 298 -7.83 4.30 -9.70
CA ILE A 298 -6.67 3.97 -10.54
C ILE A 298 -6.80 4.61 -11.92
N LEU A 299 -7.54 5.71 -12.05
CA LEU A 299 -7.87 6.35 -13.32
C LEU A 299 -6.64 6.52 -14.22
N PHE A 300 -5.54 7.05 -13.68
CA PHE A 300 -4.29 7.18 -14.43
C PHE A 300 -3.72 5.84 -14.93
N LEU A 301 -3.77 4.79 -14.11
CA LEU A 301 -3.32 3.45 -14.53
C LEU A 301 -4.25 2.89 -15.60
N GLU A 302 -5.56 3.08 -15.49
CA GLU A 302 -6.53 2.65 -16.50
C GLU A 302 -6.27 3.33 -17.84
N ASP A 303 -6.08 4.65 -17.84
CA ASP A 303 -5.69 5.41 -19.03
C ASP A 303 -4.37 4.89 -19.61
N CYS A 304 -3.37 4.62 -18.77
CA CYS A 304 -2.10 4.05 -19.20
C CYS A 304 -2.25 2.66 -19.83
N LEU A 305 -3.08 1.80 -19.26
CA LEU A 305 -3.27 0.42 -19.74
C LEU A 305 -4.15 0.35 -20.98
N ASN A 306 -5.09 1.29 -21.14
CA ASN A 306 -5.98 1.38 -22.28
C ASN A 306 -5.34 2.13 -23.46
N ALA A 307 -4.33 2.97 -23.20
CA ALA A 307 -3.65 3.72 -24.24
C ALA A 307 -2.87 2.82 -25.20
N THR A 308 -3.12 2.97 -26.51
CA THR A 308 -2.43 2.20 -27.54
C THR A 308 -1.01 2.71 -27.82
N SER A 309 -0.68 3.92 -27.37
CA SER A 309 0.63 4.56 -27.52
C SER A 309 0.80 5.73 -26.55
N PRO A 310 2.05 6.19 -26.28
CA PRO A 310 2.29 7.37 -25.45
C PRO A 310 1.57 8.63 -25.96
N ARG A 311 1.43 8.76 -27.29
CA ARG A 311 0.67 9.83 -27.92
C ARG A 311 -0.83 9.77 -27.62
N ASN A 312 -1.39 8.57 -27.55
CA ASN A 312 -2.80 8.39 -27.22
C ASN A 312 -3.07 8.74 -25.75
N LEU A 313 -2.15 8.36 -24.84
CA LEU A 313 -2.22 8.80 -23.44
C LEU A 313 -2.12 10.32 -23.34
N ALA A 314 -1.09 10.94 -23.94
CA ALA A 314 -0.90 12.39 -23.90
C ALA A 314 -2.15 13.14 -24.41
N ARG A 315 -2.77 12.67 -25.50
CA ARG A 315 -4.01 13.25 -26.01
C ARG A 315 -5.17 13.15 -25.01
N THR A 316 -5.29 12.01 -24.33
CA THR A 316 -6.34 11.81 -23.32
C THR A 316 -6.14 12.76 -22.14
N MET A 317 -4.91 12.89 -21.66
CA MET A 317 -4.55 13.82 -20.59
C MET A 317 -4.81 15.27 -20.98
N THR A 318 -4.35 15.70 -22.17
CA THR A 318 -4.58 17.04 -22.69
C THR A 318 -6.07 17.34 -22.87
N GLY A 319 -6.87 16.38 -23.34
CA GLY A 319 -8.33 16.56 -23.45
C GLY A 319 -9.00 16.74 -22.09
N THR A 320 -8.58 15.98 -21.07
CA THR A 320 -9.06 16.15 -19.68
C THR A 320 -8.65 17.51 -19.14
N ASP A 321 -7.40 17.91 -19.33
CA ASP A 321 -6.91 19.20 -18.85
C ASP A 321 -7.58 20.37 -19.59
N GLU A 322 -7.86 20.26 -20.89
CA GLU A 322 -8.64 21.27 -21.62
C GLU A 322 -10.03 21.47 -21.00
N LEU A 323 -10.70 20.38 -20.63
CA LEU A 323 -12.00 20.44 -19.96
C LEU A 323 -11.89 21.08 -18.56
N ASP A 324 -10.92 20.66 -17.75
CA ASP A 324 -10.71 21.19 -16.41
C ASP A 324 -10.35 22.69 -16.44
N PHE A 325 -9.55 23.12 -17.42
CA PHE A 325 -9.14 24.51 -17.56
C PHE A 325 -10.16 25.40 -18.30
N SER A 326 -11.09 24.83 -19.07
CA SER A 326 -12.15 25.60 -19.73
C SER A 326 -13.03 26.40 -18.75
N GLY A 327 -13.21 25.86 -17.54
CA GLY A 327 -13.96 26.51 -16.47
C GLY A 327 -13.17 27.54 -15.65
N LEU A 328 -11.86 27.68 -15.90
CA LEU A 328 -10.98 28.54 -15.10
C LEU A 328 -11.09 30.01 -15.53
N ALA A 329 -11.77 30.82 -14.71
CA ALA A 329 -11.88 32.25 -14.91
C ALA A 329 -10.84 33.05 -14.13
N ARG A 330 -10.60 34.30 -14.58
CA ARG A 330 -9.73 35.28 -13.92
C ARG A 330 -10.02 35.42 -12.42
N GLN A 331 -11.30 35.46 -12.04
CA GLN A 331 -11.70 35.63 -10.65
C GLN A 331 -11.22 34.46 -9.78
N ASN A 332 -11.28 33.23 -10.29
CA ASN A 332 -10.86 32.04 -9.56
C ASN A 332 -9.37 32.13 -9.17
N ILE A 333 -8.53 32.61 -10.11
CA ILE A 333 -7.08 32.82 -9.91
C ILE A 333 -6.82 33.93 -8.88
N ILE A 334 -7.50 35.07 -9.03
CA ILE A 334 -7.36 36.23 -8.14
C ILE A 334 -7.68 35.86 -6.69
N THR A 335 -8.76 35.10 -6.48
CA THR A 335 -9.19 34.69 -5.13
C THR A 335 -8.56 33.39 -4.65
N ASN A 336 -7.84 32.69 -5.52
CA ASN A 336 -7.34 31.34 -5.27
C ASN A 336 -8.42 30.43 -4.64
N ASP A 337 -9.55 30.32 -5.33
CA ASP A 337 -10.74 29.69 -4.78
C ASP A 337 -10.72 28.14 -4.85
N VAL A 338 -11.85 27.53 -4.48
CA VAL A 338 -12.02 26.08 -4.47
C VAL A 338 -11.76 25.45 -5.83
N PHE A 339 -12.02 26.15 -6.93
CA PHE A 339 -11.80 25.62 -8.28
C PHE A 339 -10.30 25.52 -8.60
N VAL A 340 -9.53 26.58 -8.28
CA VAL A 340 -8.06 26.54 -8.40
C VAL A 340 -7.48 25.45 -7.49
N GLN A 341 -7.97 25.34 -6.26
CA GLN A 341 -7.52 24.28 -5.34
C GLN A 341 -7.81 22.88 -5.89
N ALA A 342 -8.96 22.66 -6.53
CA ALA A 342 -9.29 21.38 -7.16
C ALA A 342 -8.29 21.01 -8.27
N ILE A 343 -7.96 21.95 -9.17
CA ILE A 343 -6.94 21.72 -10.23
C ILE A 343 -5.58 21.37 -9.61
N LEU A 344 -5.17 22.08 -8.56
CA LEU A 344 -3.89 21.80 -7.87
C LEU A 344 -3.91 20.44 -7.14
N THR A 345 -5.05 20.04 -6.58
CA THR A 345 -5.22 18.71 -5.98
C THR A 345 -5.13 17.62 -7.05
N ASN A 346 -5.85 17.75 -8.17
CA ASN A 346 -5.78 16.80 -9.29
C ASN A 346 -4.35 16.64 -9.81
N TRP A 347 -3.62 17.75 -9.98
CA TRP A 347 -2.21 17.74 -10.36
C TRP A 347 -1.34 16.96 -9.37
N HIS A 348 -1.55 17.16 -8.07
CA HIS A 348 -0.82 16.45 -7.03
C HIS A 348 -1.14 14.94 -7.03
N ASP A 349 -2.41 14.59 -7.19
CA ASP A 349 -2.87 13.20 -7.24
C ASP A 349 -2.32 12.49 -8.49
N LEU A 350 -2.20 13.19 -9.61
CA LEU A 350 -1.54 12.67 -10.81
C LEU A 350 -0.05 12.40 -10.56
N ILE A 351 0.70 13.33 -9.93
CA ILE A 351 2.11 13.10 -9.53
C ILE A 351 2.22 11.82 -8.70
N MET A 352 1.35 11.66 -7.71
CA MET A 352 1.36 10.51 -6.82
C MET A 352 1.01 9.23 -7.57
N SER A 353 0.02 9.26 -8.45
CA SER A 353 -0.39 8.12 -9.28
C SER A 353 0.72 7.67 -10.23
N VAL A 354 1.40 8.62 -10.90
CA VAL A 354 2.55 8.34 -11.77
C VAL A 354 3.67 7.68 -10.97
N TRP A 355 4.01 8.23 -9.81
CA TRP A 355 5.04 7.65 -8.94
C TRP A 355 4.66 6.24 -8.46
N GLU A 356 3.44 6.03 -7.99
CA GLU A 356 2.94 4.71 -7.56
C GLU A 356 3.01 3.69 -8.71
N CYS A 357 2.60 4.08 -9.92
CA CYS A 357 2.67 3.25 -11.12
C CYS A 357 4.11 2.89 -11.49
N CYS A 358 5.03 3.85 -11.50
CA CYS A 358 6.44 3.60 -11.85
C CYS A 358 7.14 2.68 -10.84
N VAL A 359 6.83 2.83 -9.54
CA VAL A 359 7.37 1.95 -8.50
C VAL A 359 6.81 0.54 -8.62
N ALA A 360 5.51 0.40 -8.90
CA ALA A 360 4.83 -0.89 -8.98
C ALA A 360 5.10 -1.64 -10.29
N LEU A 361 5.20 -0.91 -11.40
CA LEU A 361 5.28 -1.41 -12.77
C LEU A 361 6.43 -0.70 -13.52
N PRO A 362 7.71 -1.01 -13.24
CA PRO A 362 8.84 -0.32 -13.84
C PRO A 362 8.85 -0.33 -15.37
N GLU A 363 8.17 -1.29 -16.01
CA GLU A 363 7.99 -1.36 -17.46
C GLU A 363 7.21 -0.18 -18.06
N VAL A 364 6.43 0.57 -17.26
CA VAL A 364 5.71 1.75 -17.75
C VAL A 364 6.61 2.97 -17.91
N VAL A 365 7.81 2.96 -17.30
CA VAL A 365 8.69 4.14 -17.25
C VAL A 365 9.08 4.63 -18.65
N PRO A 366 9.56 3.78 -19.59
CA PRO A 366 9.89 4.23 -20.94
C PRO A 366 8.68 4.82 -21.70
N PHE A 367 7.51 4.22 -21.51
CA PHE A 367 6.26 4.70 -22.10
C PHE A 367 5.90 6.10 -21.61
N LEU A 368 6.07 6.36 -20.31
CA LEU A 368 5.82 7.68 -19.71
C LEU A 368 6.89 8.71 -20.07
N GLN A 369 8.15 8.31 -20.26
CA GLN A 369 9.20 9.20 -20.76
C GLN A 369 8.85 9.75 -22.14
N GLU A 370 8.40 8.89 -23.07
CA GLU A 370 7.93 9.34 -24.38
C GLU A 370 6.68 10.23 -24.27
N CYS A 371 5.76 9.88 -23.35
CA CYS A 371 4.57 10.70 -23.07
C CYS A 371 4.96 12.14 -22.65
N THR A 372 5.98 12.32 -21.81
CA THR A 372 6.43 13.68 -21.43
C THR A 372 6.95 14.51 -22.60
N GLN A 373 7.61 13.91 -23.59
CA GLN A 373 8.04 14.65 -24.78
C GLN A 373 6.83 15.12 -25.59
N ILE A 374 5.82 14.26 -25.74
CA ILE A 374 4.61 14.57 -26.48
C ILE A 374 3.78 15.65 -25.78
N LEU A 375 3.66 15.60 -24.44
CA LEU A 375 2.99 16.64 -23.66
C LEU A 375 3.69 18.01 -23.79
N LEU A 376 5.01 18.01 -23.89
CA LEU A 376 5.78 19.23 -24.17
C LEU A 376 5.49 19.75 -25.59
N GLU A 377 5.42 18.87 -26.59
CA GLU A 377 5.06 19.23 -27.97
C GLU A 377 3.63 19.77 -28.09
N THR A 378 2.68 19.20 -27.36
CA THR A 378 1.28 19.65 -27.30
C THR A 378 1.07 20.85 -26.38
N ARG A 379 2.13 21.31 -25.69
CA ARG A 379 2.13 22.46 -24.77
C ARG A 379 1.16 22.28 -23.59
N ASP A 380 0.98 21.05 -23.17
CA ASP A 380 0.25 20.71 -21.96
C ASP A 380 1.22 20.68 -20.78
N TYR A 381 1.48 21.85 -20.21
CA TYR A 381 2.44 21.98 -19.12
C TYR A 381 1.87 21.46 -17.78
N HIS A 382 0.55 21.37 -17.64
CA HIS A 382 -0.11 20.87 -16.44
C HIS A 382 0.22 19.38 -16.24
N SER A 383 -0.21 18.54 -17.18
CA SER A 383 0.06 17.12 -17.16
C SER A 383 1.55 16.80 -17.34
N LEU A 384 2.27 17.55 -18.19
CA LEU A 384 3.73 17.39 -18.37
C LEU A 384 4.46 17.44 -17.03
N THR A 385 4.22 18.50 -16.25
CA THR A 385 4.94 18.71 -14.99
C THR A 385 4.55 17.66 -13.95
N ALA A 386 3.28 17.23 -13.92
CA ALA A 386 2.84 16.17 -13.03
C ALA A 386 3.53 14.83 -13.32
N VAL A 387 3.51 14.40 -14.59
CA VAL A 387 4.16 13.14 -15.01
C VAL A 387 5.66 13.19 -14.78
N ALA A 388 6.30 14.30 -15.16
CA ALA A 388 7.75 14.43 -15.04
C ALA A 388 8.21 14.46 -13.56
N ILE A 389 7.48 15.14 -12.66
CA ILE A 389 7.79 15.11 -11.22
C ILE A 389 7.57 13.71 -10.64
N GLY A 390 6.52 13.00 -11.05
CA GLY A 390 6.28 11.61 -10.64
C GLY A 390 7.44 10.68 -11.02
N LEU A 391 7.93 10.80 -12.26
CA LEU A 391 9.11 10.08 -12.77
C LEU A 391 10.38 10.45 -12.01
N GLN A 392 10.59 11.73 -11.69
CA GLN A 392 11.74 12.19 -10.92
C GLN A 392 11.75 11.60 -9.50
N ARG A 393 10.58 11.56 -8.83
CA ARG A 393 10.43 10.92 -7.50
C ARG A 393 10.77 9.43 -7.55
N TYR A 394 10.32 8.73 -8.59
CA TYR A 394 10.66 7.32 -8.81
C TYR A 394 12.17 7.14 -8.95
N ASN A 395 12.83 7.97 -9.77
CA ASN A 395 14.27 7.88 -9.98
C ASN A 395 15.07 8.07 -8.67
N ILE A 396 14.74 9.10 -7.89
CA ILE A 396 15.39 9.38 -6.60
C ILE A 396 15.26 8.17 -5.65
N GLY A 397 14.06 7.59 -5.55
CA GLY A 397 13.83 6.42 -4.70
C GLY A 397 14.62 5.17 -5.14
N ASN A 398 14.75 4.96 -6.46
CA ASN A 398 15.50 3.83 -7.01
C ASN A 398 17.02 3.99 -6.78
N VAL A 399 17.55 5.21 -6.94
CA VAL A 399 18.96 5.54 -6.68
C VAL A 399 19.33 5.30 -5.21
N GLN A 400 18.50 5.74 -4.27
CA GLN A 400 18.74 5.53 -2.83
C GLN A 400 18.75 4.04 -2.46
N SER A 401 17.85 3.25 -3.06
CA SER A 401 17.77 1.80 -2.84
C SER A 401 18.96 1.02 -3.43
N ARG A 402 19.56 1.51 -4.52
CA ARG A 402 20.77 0.93 -5.13
C ARG A 402 22.05 1.37 -4.42
N GLY A 403 22.10 2.59 -3.89
CA GLY A 403 23.26 3.14 -3.18
C GLY A 403 23.58 2.44 -1.85
N LEU A 404 22.58 1.93 -1.14
CA LEU A 404 22.76 1.19 0.12
C LEU A 404 23.34 -0.23 -0.05
N ASN A 405 23.40 -0.75 -1.28
CA ASN A 405 23.87 -2.11 -1.58
C ASN A 405 25.25 -2.17 -2.26
N ARG A 406 25.99 -1.06 -2.35
CA ARG A 406 27.34 -1.02 -2.94
C ARG A 406 28.42 -0.71 -1.89
N PRO A 407 29.16 -1.71 -1.40
CA PRO A 407 30.41 -1.46 -0.69
C PRO A 407 31.50 -1.20 -1.74
N GLY A 408 31.86 0.07 -1.94
CA GLY A 408 33.02 0.48 -2.74
C GLY A 408 32.70 1.17 -4.06
N SER A 409 33.34 2.33 -4.26
CA SER A 409 33.28 3.24 -5.42
C SER A 409 32.11 4.23 -5.45
N GLY A 410 32.38 5.42 -4.90
CA GLY A 410 31.49 6.57 -4.88
C GLY A 410 31.53 7.40 -6.16
N ILE A 411 30.85 6.91 -7.21
CA ILE A 411 30.20 7.77 -8.22
C ILE A 411 28.91 7.04 -8.64
N ILE A 412 27.76 7.55 -8.18
CA ILE A 412 26.45 7.11 -8.67
C ILE A 412 26.22 7.87 -9.98
N ASN A 413 26.42 7.21 -11.12
CA ASN A 413 26.00 7.76 -12.40
C ASN A 413 24.47 7.58 -12.50
N ILE A 414 23.72 8.67 -12.35
CA ILE A 414 22.27 8.68 -12.50
C ILE A 414 22.01 8.92 -13.98
N ASP A 415 21.61 7.89 -14.72
CA ASP A 415 21.08 8.11 -16.05
C ASP A 415 19.84 9.00 -15.92
N PRO A 416 19.78 10.15 -16.63
CA PRO A 416 18.66 11.07 -16.51
C PRO A 416 17.41 10.37 -17.03
N VAL A 417 16.43 10.15 -16.13
CA VAL A 417 15.13 9.59 -16.47
C VAL A 417 14.31 10.55 -17.34
N LEU A 418 14.62 11.83 -17.35
CA LEU A 418 13.90 12.83 -18.15
C LEU A 418 14.81 13.44 -19.22
N PRO A 419 14.26 13.76 -20.40
CA PRO A 419 14.97 14.55 -21.41
C PRO A 419 15.45 15.90 -20.84
N PRO A 420 16.56 16.47 -21.33
CA PRO A 420 17.10 17.75 -20.87
C PRO A 420 16.07 18.90 -20.92
N GLU A 421 15.25 18.93 -21.95
CA GLU A 421 14.23 19.97 -22.17
C GLU A 421 13.15 19.90 -21.09
N VAL A 422 12.69 18.70 -20.75
CA VAL A 422 11.72 18.48 -19.66
C VAL A 422 12.33 18.84 -18.30
N ASN A 423 13.60 18.49 -18.07
CA ASN A 423 14.30 18.88 -16.84
C ASN A 423 14.41 20.41 -16.69
N ALA A 424 14.59 21.14 -17.80
CA ALA A 424 14.64 22.60 -17.77
C ALA A 424 13.30 23.20 -17.30
N ILE A 425 12.16 22.63 -17.75
CA ILE A 425 10.82 23.06 -17.31
C ILE A 425 10.62 22.83 -15.81
N LEU A 426 11.13 21.72 -15.27
CA LEU A 426 11.02 21.39 -13.84
C LEU A 426 11.98 22.16 -12.93
N ASN A 427 12.90 22.95 -13.47
CA ASN A 427 13.86 23.67 -12.67
C ASN A 427 13.16 24.68 -11.76
N THR A 428 13.20 24.47 -10.45
CA THR A 428 12.52 25.30 -9.45
C THR A 428 13.18 26.67 -9.22
N ALA A 429 14.38 26.89 -9.78
CA ALA A 429 15.12 28.13 -9.61
C ALA A 429 14.30 29.36 -10.04
N GLN A 430 14.33 30.39 -9.20
CA GLN A 430 13.64 31.67 -9.43
C GLN A 430 12.17 31.48 -9.79
N ASN A 431 11.45 30.63 -9.04
CA ASN A 431 10.04 30.32 -9.24
C ASN A 431 9.72 29.62 -10.59
N TYR A 432 10.58 28.73 -11.06
CA TYR A 432 10.44 28.09 -12.38
C TYR A 432 10.65 29.04 -13.57
N ALA A 433 11.73 29.84 -13.53
CA ALA A 433 12.00 30.84 -14.57
C ALA A 433 12.10 30.24 -15.99
N SER A 434 12.71 29.07 -16.14
CA SER A 434 12.81 28.37 -17.44
C SER A 434 11.45 27.97 -18.00
N TYR A 435 10.54 27.46 -17.16
CA TYR A 435 9.15 27.22 -17.55
C TYR A 435 8.44 28.51 -17.95
N ARG A 436 8.54 29.57 -17.15
CA ARG A 436 7.86 30.85 -17.45
C ARG A 436 8.33 31.42 -18.79
N GLN A 437 9.64 31.37 -19.08
CA GLN A 437 10.19 31.77 -20.37
C GLN A 437 9.65 30.93 -21.52
N GLN A 438 9.59 29.60 -21.36
CA GLN A 438 9.03 28.70 -22.36
C GLN A 438 7.54 29.01 -22.61
N TYR A 439 6.76 29.23 -21.56
CA TYR A 439 5.34 29.54 -21.63
C TYR A 439 5.07 30.86 -22.36
N GLN A 440 5.89 31.89 -22.13
CA GLN A 440 5.81 33.16 -22.84
C GLN A 440 6.01 33.01 -24.36
N GLN A 441 6.92 32.13 -24.77
CA GLN A 441 7.21 31.89 -26.18
C GLN A 441 6.18 30.94 -26.83
N ASN A 442 5.68 29.98 -26.06
CA ASN A 442 4.78 28.93 -26.51
C ASN A 442 3.65 28.70 -25.49
N PRO A 443 2.62 29.56 -25.45
CA PRO A 443 1.49 29.39 -24.55
C PRO A 443 0.72 28.09 -24.82
N GLY A 444 0.14 27.53 -23.76
CA GLY A 444 -0.61 26.26 -23.75
C GLY A 444 -1.28 26.05 -22.40
N ILE A 445 -1.67 24.82 -22.06
CA ILE A 445 -2.32 24.54 -20.76
C ILE A 445 -1.29 24.79 -19.65
N PRO A 446 -1.58 25.70 -18.69
CA PRO A 446 -0.56 26.18 -17.77
C PRO A 446 -0.30 25.24 -16.60
N PHE A 447 0.97 25.13 -16.22
CA PHE A 447 1.34 24.72 -14.87
C PHE A 447 1.06 25.89 -13.93
N LEU A 448 0.04 25.80 -13.07
CA LEU A 448 -0.49 26.96 -12.33
C LEU A 448 0.41 27.48 -11.20
N ILE A 449 1.20 26.63 -10.55
CA ILE A 449 1.95 27.00 -9.32
C ILE A 449 2.84 28.23 -9.51
N PRO A 450 3.66 28.34 -10.58
CA PRO A 450 4.51 29.50 -10.80
C PRO A 450 3.71 30.78 -10.99
N HIS A 451 2.58 30.71 -11.71
CA HIS A 451 1.72 31.87 -11.99
C HIS A 451 1.00 32.36 -10.73
N LEU A 452 0.49 31.46 -9.90
CA LEU A 452 -0.10 31.82 -8.61
C LEU A 452 0.92 32.50 -7.69
N SER A 453 2.16 32.00 -7.70
CA SER A 453 3.26 32.59 -6.92
C SER A 453 3.66 33.98 -7.44
N GLU A 454 3.74 34.16 -8.77
CA GLU A 454 3.99 35.48 -9.38
C GLU A 454 2.88 36.48 -9.06
N TYR A 455 1.61 36.06 -9.14
CA TYR A 455 0.48 36.89 -8.79
C TYR A 455 0.54 37.37 -7.33
N GLN A 456 0.89 36.48 -6.40
CA GLN A 456 1.03 36.83 -4.99
C GLN A 456 2.15 37.86 -4.73
N LEU A 457 3.24 37.80 -5.50
CA LEU A 457 4.41 38.67 -5.30
C LEU A 457 4.31 40.01 -6.04
N HIS A 458 3.78 39.99 -7.26
CA HIS A 458 3.86 41.11 -8.20
C HIS A 458 2.49 41.60 -8.67
N GLY A 459 1.42 40.95 -8.22
CA GLY A 459 0.05 41.27 -8.60
C GLY A 459 -0.30 40.82 -10.02
N GLU A 460 -1.39 41.35 -10.53
CA GLU A 460 -2.01 40.90 -11.77
C GLU A 460 -1.18 41.15 -13.05
N SER A 461 -0.34 42.18 -13.05
CA SER A 461 0.54 42.48 -14.19
C SER A 461 1.51 41.33 -14.50
N ALA A 462 1.86 40.51 -13.50
CA ALA A 462 2.78 39.39 -13.67
C ALA A 462 2.15 38.13 -14.28
N ILE A 463 0.82 38.07 -14.38
CA ILE A 463 0.08 36.93 -14.94
C ILE A 463 -0.69 37.27 -16.22
N GLN A 464 -0.34 38.37 -16.91
CA GLN A 464 -1.06 38.79 -18.12
C GLN A 464 -1.04 37.72 -19.22
N ASP A 465 0.07 37.01 -19.40
CA ASP A 465 0.20 35.94 -20.39
C ASP A 465 -0.74 34.76 -20.09
N LEU A 466 -0.90 34.41 -18.80
CA LEU A 466 -1.85 33.40 -18.34
C LEU A 466 -3.30 33.84 -18.61
N LEU A 467 -3.64 35.08 -18.24
CA LEU A 467 -4.99 35.62 -18.45
C LEU A 467 -5.33 35.73 -19.95
N GLY A 468 -4.34 36.07 -20.79
CA GLY A 468 -4.47 36.10 -22.24
C GLY A 468 -4.81 34.72 -22.81
N TYR A 469 -4.12 33.67 -22.35
CA TYR A 469 -4.42 32.28 -22.74
C TYR A 469 -5.86 31.88 -22.37
N LEU A 470 -6.28 32.12 -21.12
CA LEU A 470 -7.63 31.76 -20.66
C LEU A 470 -8.72 32.49 -21.44
N HIS A 471 -8.48 33.75 -21.81
CA HIS A 471 -9.41 34.51 -22.64
C HIS A 471 -9.53 33.96 -24.06
N HIS A 472 -8.41 33.49 -24.65
CA HIS A 472 -8.41 32.87 -25.96
C HIS A 472 -9.10 31.50 -25.97
N GLN A 473 -8.97 30.69 -24.92
CA GLN A 473 -9.71 29.42 -24.82
C GLN A 473 -11.23 29.63 -24.79
N LEU A 474 -11.70 30.65 -24.06
CA LEU A 474 -13.13 31.03 -24.01
C LEU A 474 -13.66 31.62 -25.32
N SER A 475 -12.78 32.02 -26.25
CA SER A 475 -13.16 32.61 -27.54
C SER A 475 -13.23 31.59 -28.68
N VAL A 476 -12.85 30.34 -28.42
CA VAL A 476 -12.91 29.22 -29.38
C VAL A 476 -14.00 28.24 -28.93
N GLU A 477 -15.23 28.73 -28.80
CA GLU A 477 -16.45 27.91 -28.85
C GLU A 477 -17.20 28.23 -30.16
N PRO A 478 -17.59 27.25 -30.98
CA PRO A 478 -18.60 27.43 -32.03
C PRO A 478 -20.03 27.52 -31.48
#